data_AF-A0A2R7PBB4-F1
#
_entry.id   AF-A0A2R7PBB4-F1
#
_cell.length_a   1.000
_cell.length_b   1.000
_cell.length_c   1.000
_cell.angle_alpha   90.00
_cell.angle_beta   90.00
_cell.angle_gamma   90.00
#
_symmetry.space_group_name_H-M   'P 1'
#
loop_
_entity.id
_entity.type
_entity.pdbx_description
1 polymer ?
#
loop_
_entity_poly.entity_id
_entity_poly.type
_entity_poly.pdbx_seq_one_letter_code
_entity_poly.pdbx_strand_id
1 'polypeptide(L)' 'DASENQLLSELATFKSNPNLKPFQVSTESYDPLIGVKTITAVSGLKTKYVYDASNRVQKILDKDGNTVK' A
#
# COMPACT_ATOMS: atom_id res chain seq x y z
N ASP A 1 -10.52 -5.44 2.73
CA ASP A 1 -10.18 -6.35 3.82
C ASP A 1 -10.15 -5.58 5.12
N ALA A 2 -10.87 -6.02 6.15
CA ALA A 2 -10.86 -5.34 7.44
C ALA A 2 -9.46 -5.41 8.08
N SER A 3 -8.76 -6.55 7.97
CA SER A 3 -7.41 -6.77 8.49
C SER A 3 -6.36 -5.92 7.80
N GLU A 4 -6.37 -5.85 6.46
CA GLU A 4 -5.45 -4.98 5.72
C GLU A 4 -5.68 -3.51 6.06
N ASN A 5 -6.95 -3.06 6.15
CA ASN A 5 -7.24 -1.66 6.48
C ASN A 5 -6.70 -1.27 7.86
N GLN A 6 -6.77 -2.18 8.84
CA GLN A 6 -6.15 -1.98 10.16
C GLN A 6 -4.62 -1.87 10.04
N LEU A 7 -3.97 -2.80 9.33
CA LEU A 7 -2.52 -2.74 9.10
C LEU A 7 -2.10 -1.43 8.41
N LEU A 8 -2.83 -1.00 7.38
CA LEU A 8 -2.54 0.25 6.68
C LEU A 8 -2.71 1.48 7.58
N SER A 9 -3.65 1.45 8.53
CA SER A 9 -3.82 2.50 9.53
C SER A 9 -2.63 2.54 10.49
N GLU A 10 -2.20 1.39 11.01
CA GLU A 10 -1.04 1.31 11.90
C GLU A 10 0.26 1.73 11.21
N LEU A 11 0.45 1.35 9.95
CA LEU A 11 1.59 1.79 9.14
C LEU A 11 1.58 3.30 8.89
N ALA A 12 0.40 3.90 8.73
CA ALA A 12 0.27 5.36 8.64
C ALA A 12 0.66 6.04 9.97
N THR A 13 0.21 5.50 11.10
CA THR A 13 0.62 5.97 12.43
C THR A 13 2.13 5.83 12.64
N PHE A 14 2.71 4.69 12.27
CA PHE A 14 4.16 4.46 12.35
C PHE A 14 4.92 5.53 11.56
N LYS A 15 4.55 5.77 10.30
CA LYS A 15 5.18 6.81 9.45
C LYS A 15 5.04 8.23 10.01
N SER A 16 3.99 8.52 10.76
CA SER A 16 3.77 9.83 11.38
C SER A 16 4.62 10.10 12.61
N ASN A 17 5.38 9.10 13.09
CA ASN A 17 6.24 9.22 14.26
C ASN A 17 7.32 10.32 14.06
N PRO A 18 7.39 11.35 14.93
CA PRO A 18 8.36 12.43 14.82
C PRO A 18 9.83 11.96 14.79
N ASN A 19 10.14 10.84 15.44
CA ASN A 19 11.49 10.27 15.47
C ASN A 19 11.92 9.70 14.11
N LEU A 20 10.97 9.48 13.19
CA LEU A 20 11.24 8.99 11.85
C LEU A 20 11.48 10.10 10.82
N LYS A 21 11.33 11.38 11.20
CA LYS A 21 11.56 12.53 10.31
C LYS A 21 12.91 12.52 9.55
N PRO A 22 14.05 12.10 10.13
CA PRO A 22 15.31 12.07 9.38
C PRO A 22 15.42 10.88 8.42
N PHE A 23 14.46 9.95 8.40
CA PHE A 23 14.51 8.73 7.59
C PHE A 23 13.49 8.73 6.46
N GLN A 24 13.85 8.11 5.35
CA GLN A 24 12.93 7.78 4.29
C GLN A 24 12.25 6.45 4.59
N VAL A 25 10.92 6.46 4.68
CA VAL A 25 10.13 5.25 4.99
C VAL A 25 9.20 4.94 3.83
N SER A 26 9.26 3.72 3.30
CA SER A 26 8.25 3.13 2.43
C SER A 26 7.56 1.98 3.17
N THR A 27 6.32 1.67 2.80
CA THR A 27 5.57 0.55 3.39
C THR A 27 4.86 -0.23 2.31
N GLU A 28 4.85 -1.55 2.45
CA GLU A 28 4.24 -2.47 1.48
C GLU A 28 3.42 -3.51 2.24
N SER A 29 2.18 -3.74 1.80
CA SER A 29 1.34 -4.85 2.26
C SER A 29 1.28 -5.93 1.20
N TYR A 30 1.18 -7.18 1.62
CA TYR A 30 1.13 -8.35 0.74
C TYR A 30 -0.10 -9.20 1.06
N ASP A 31 -0.66 -9.80 0.00
CA ASP A 31 -1.62 -10.88 0.11
C ASP A 31 -0.90 -12.22 -0.12
N PRO A 32 -0.89 -13.14 0.85
CA PRO A 32 -0.16 -14.40 0.74
C PRO A 32 -0.47 -15.16 -0.55
N LEU A 33 0.57 -15.65 -1.22
CA LEU A 33 0.48 -16.41 -2.48
C LEU A 33 -0.06 -15.63 -3.71
N ILE A 34 -0.36 -14.33 -3.57
CA ILE A 34 -0.84 -13.48 -4.66
C ILE A 34 0.23 -12.46 -5.02
N GLY A 35 0.60 -11.58 -4.09
CA GLY A 35 1.55 -10.49 -4.35
C GLY A 35 1.32 -9.25 -3.50
N VAL A 36 1.95 -8.14 -3.90
CA VAL A 36 1.82 -6.85 -3.20
C VAL A 36 0.42 -6.28 -3.37
N LYS A 37 -0.21 -5.78 -2.32
CA LYS A 37 -1.59 -5.27 -2.34
C LYS A 37 -1.62 -3.74 -2.29
N THR A 38 -0.82 -3.14 -1.40
CA THR A 38 -0.70 -1.69 -1.28
C THR A 38 0.76 -1.30 -1.07
N ILE A 39 1.22 -0.31 -1.82
CA ILE A 39 2.53 0.34 -1.62
C ILE A 39 2.29 1.79 -1.23
N THR A 40 2.98 2.28 -0.21
CA THR A 40 3.05 3.70 0.13
C THR A 40 4.49 4.17 0.03
N ALA A 41 4.77 4.95 -1.00
CA ALA A 41 6.10 5.49 -1.31
C ALA A 41 6.59 6.45 -0.22
N VAL A 42 7.88 6.79 -0.29
CA VAL A 42 8.51 7.81 0.57
C VAL A 42 7.87 9.19 0.39
N SER A 43 7.31 9.49 -0.78
CA SER A 43 6.57 10.72 -1.07
C SER A 43 5.17 10.78 -0.43
N GLY A 44 4.71 9.68 0.19
CA GLY A 44 3.34 9.55 0.71
C GLY A 44 2.31 9.14 -0.34
N LEU A 45 2.71 8.99 -1.61
CA LEU A 45 1.84 8.44 -2.64
C LEU A 45 1.52 6.98 -2.34
N LYS A 46 0.23 6.65 -2.39
CA LYS A 46 -0.28 5.29 -2.20
C LYS A 46 -0.74 4.73 -3.54
N THR A 47 -0.36 3.49 -3.78
CA THR A 47 -0.73 2.72 -4.96
C THR A 47 -1.29 1.39 -4.51
N LYS A 48 -2.42 0.98 -5.10
CA LYS A 48 -3.08 -0.29 -4.82
C LYS A 48 -3.07 -1.18 -6.06
N TYR A 49 -2.72 -2.43 -5.87
CA TYR A 49 -2.67 -3.43 -6.93
C TYR A 49 -3.93 -4.30 -6.84
N VAL A 50 -4.62 -4.42 -7.96
CA VAL A 50 -5.80 -5.27 -8.10
C VAL A 50 -5.43 -6.41 -9.03
N TYR A 51 -5.71 -7.63 -8.58
CA TYR A 51 -5.38 -8.86 -9.30
C TYR A 51 -6.62 -9.51 -9.89
N ASP A 52 -6.45 -10.22 -11.00
CA ASP A 52 -7.46 -11.11 -11.53
C ASP A 52 -7.51 -12.45 -10.75
N ALA A 53 -8.47 -13.33 -11.10
CA ALA A 53 -8.62 -14.63 -10.46
C ALA A 53 -7.45 -15.60 -10.70
N SER A 54 -6.49 -15.24 -11.56
CA SER A 54 -5.26 -16.00 -11.84
C SER A 54 -4.03 -15.36 -11.18
N ASN A 55 -4.22 -14.48 -10.19
CA ASN A 55 -3.16 -13.77 -9.47
C ASN A 55 -2.24 -12.93 -10.37
N ARG A 56 -2.75 -12.41 -11.49
CA ARG A 56 -2.01 -11.46 -12.34
C ARG A 56 -2.52 -10.05 -12.08
N VAL A 57 -1.62 -9.07 -12.09
CA VAL A 57 -1.99 -7.65 -11.93
C VAL A 57 -2.95 -7.26 -13.06
N GLN A 58 -4.16 -6.87 -12.68
CA GLN A 58 -5.22 -6.43 -13.59
C GLN A 58 -5.27 -4.90 -13.66
N LYS A 59 -5.12 -4.21 -12.52
CA LYS A 59 -5.16 -2.74 -12.43
C LYS A 59 -4.22 -2.23 -11.36
N ILE A 60 -3.71 -1.03 -11.58
CA ILE A 60 -3.00 -0.26 -10.58
C ILE A 60 -3.81 0.99 -10.29
N LEU A 61 -4.22 1.17 -9.04
CA LEU A 61 -5.04 2.28 -8.59
C LEU A 61 -4.22 3.27 -7.78
N ASP A 62 -4.51 4.57 -7.91
CA ASP A 62 -3.99 5.60 -7.01
C ASP A 62 -4.77 5.64 -5.67
N LYS A 63 -4.42 6.61 -4.82
CA LYS A 63 -5.09 6.84 -3.53
C LYS A 63 -6.58 7.19 -3.65
N ASP A 64 -7.00 7.74 -4.78
CA ASP A 64 -8.37 8.18 -5.05
C ASP A 64 -9.19 7.11 -5.79
N GLY A 65 -8.56 5.97 -6.12
CA GLY A 65 -9.17 4.86 -6.83
C GLY A 65 -9.13 4.99 -8.36
N ASN A 66 -8.43 6.00 -8.91
CA ASN A 66 -8.27 6.13 -10.35
C ASN A 66 -7.26 5.10 -10.86
N THR A 67 -7.54 4.55 -12.05
CA THR A 67 -6.62 3.62 -12.70
C THR A 67 -5.44 4.39 -13.29
N VAL A 68 -4.24 4.05 -12.84
CA VAL A 68 -2.97 4.61 -13.33
C VAL A 68 -2.42 3.75 -14.47
N LYS A 69 -2.67 2.44 -14.42
CA LYS A 69 -2.22 1.47 -15.42
C LYS A 69 -3.09 0.22 -15.44
#